data_AF-A0A0R2F7P3-F1
#
_entry.id   AF-A0A0R2F7P3-F1
#
_cell.length_a   1.000
_cell.length_b   1.000
_cell.length_c   1.000
_cell.angle_alpha   90.00
_cell.angle_beta   90.00
_cell.angle_gamma   90.00
#
_symmetry.space_group_name_H-M   'P 1'
#
loop_
_entity.id
_entity.type
_entity.pdbx_description
1 polymer ?
#
loop_
_entity_poly.entity_id
_entity_poly.type
_entity_poly.pdbx_seq_one_letter_code
_entity_poly.pdbx_strand_id
1 'polypeptide(L)'
;MVDISNNNGAISTTTFKAMKAKGVKAVIAKVSEGTYFQDGLAKANLARAKSVGLVIHAYHFARFTTVAGAQAEARFAVNCAKAAGLPIGHVLVCDFESYNRGWAQNNATTKAFAEIVKAAGYRYDLYTMGSWVSSVSINNSGRAGWIANYPYSATGKRYYSDYNSWQWTSSATFLGSGSRFDVSVNWSDFYFAGGATVLKPKNTGTYFDWTPAWIYPKYQVAAYKTASAVGSGKGAVKTYKPKTQLHVKRLVKSGSSKVTRFELTNGLYITASKDYINNLYYTNAKKHVKVVKSVRGTGKYTSKKFDDKYLKQKYVAGTEFDVAKVVAVGEVSRLLLADGTYISGNKLINKFIA
;
A
#
# COMPACT_ATOMS: atom_id res chain seq x y z
N MET A 1 8.15 -16.52 -11.83
CA MET A 1 6.87 -16.28 -11.14
C MET A 1 5.84 -17.22 -11.73
N VAL A 2 4.84 -17.62 -10.95
CA VAL A 2 3.68 -18.39 -11.43
C VAL A 2 2.43 -17.55 -11.22
N ASP A 3 1.56 -17.48 -12.20
CA ASP A 3 0.25 -16.85 -12.06
C ASP A 3 -0.86 -17.90 -11.96
N ILE A 4 -1.89 -17.58 -11.17
CA ILE A 4 -2.94 -18.52 -10.78
C ILE A 4 -4.32 -17.85 -10.76
N SER A 5 -5.37 -18.65 -10.94
CA SER A 5 -6.75 -18.23 -10.84
C SER A 5 -7.63 -19.39 -10.34
N ASN A 6 -8.94 -19.14 -10.26
CA ASN A 6 -9.95 -20.18 -10.06
C ASN A 6 -9.86 -21.35 -11.04
N ASN A 7 -9.31 -21.16 -12.25
CA ASN A 7 -9.08 -22.24 -13.22
C ASN A 7 -8.06 -23.28 -12.75
N ASN A 8 -7.17 -22.91 -11.81
CA ASN A 8 -6.22 -23.86 -11.20
C ASN A 8 -6.80 -24.54 -9.95
N GLY A 9 -8.03 -24.19 -9.55
CA GLY A 9 -8.67 -24.72 -8.35
C GLY A 9 -7.94 -24.38 -7.04
N ALA A 10 -8.22 -25.19 -6.02
CA ALA A 10 -7.62 -25.04 -4.70
C ALA A 10 -6.20 -25.65 -4.67
N ILE A 11 -5.17 -24.82 -4.82
CA ILE A 11 -3.77 -25.28 -4.92
C ILE A 11 -3.16 -25.59 -3.54
N SER A 12 -2.76 -26.84 -3.31
CA SER A 12 -2.20 -27.29 -2.03
C SER A 12 -0.87 -26.62 -1.65
N THR A 13 -0.53 -26.60 -0.36
CA THR A 13 0.80 -26.18 0.12
C THR A 13 1.92 -27.06 -0.43
N THR A 14 1.65 -28.35 -0.68
CA THR A 14 2.60 -29.28 -1.30
C THR A 14 2.93 -28.82 -2.72
N THR A 15 1.94 -28.42 -3.50
CA THR A 15 2.14 -27.85 -4.85
C THR A 15 2.97 -26.57 -4.80
N PHE A 16 2.67 -25.65 -3.86
CA PHE A 16 3.47 -24.43 -3.72
C PHE A 16 4.93 -24.71 -3.28
N LYS A 17 5.16 -25.73 -2.44
CA LYS A 17 6.52 -26.20 -2.12
C LYS A 17 7.22 -26.75 -3.36
N ALA A 18 6.52 -27.52 -4.19
CA ALA A 18 7.07 -28.05 -5.45
C ALA A 18 7.43 -26.92 -6.42
N MET A 19 6.57 -25.91 -6.56
CA MET A 19 6.88 -24.68 -7.32
C MET A 19 8.15 -24.02 -6.81
N LYS A 20 8.26 -23.80 -5.49
CA LYS A 20 9.42 -23.16 -4.87
C LYS A 20 10.70 -23.96 -5.09
N ALA A 21 10.64 -25.29 -4.98
CA ALA A 21 11.78 -26.18 -5.26
C ALA A 21 12.26 -26.11 -6.71
N LYS A 22 11.37 -25.76 -7.65
CA LYS A 22 11.70 -25.48 -9.07
C LYS A 22 12.14 -24.03 -9.33
N GLY A 23 12.42 -23.26 -8.28
CA GLY A 23 12.94 -21.89 -8.38
C GLY A 23 11.87 -20.80 -8.49
N VAL A 24 10.58 -21.12 -8.32
CA VAL A 24 9.52 -20.10 -8.24
C VAL A 24 9.72 -19.28 -6.96
N LYS A 25 9.80 -17.95 -7.11
CA LYS A 25 9.98 -17.00 -6.00
C LYS A 25 8.73 -16.19 -5.67
N ALA A 26 7.80 -16.08 -6.62
CA ALA A 26 6.58 -15.28 -6.48
C ALA A 26 5.39 -15.97 -7.15
N VAL A 27 4.20 -15.75 -6.58
CA VAL A 27 2.88 -16.14 -7.09
C VAL A 27 2.01 -14.91 -7.23
N ILE A 28 1.29 -14.79 -8.34
CA ILE A 28 0.32 -13.71 -8.59
C ILE A 28 -1.06 -14.33 -8.85
N ALA A 29 -2.09 -13.91 -8.12
CA ALA A 29 -3.43 -14.51 -8.25
C ALA A 29 -4.46 -13.57 -8.87
N LYS A 30 -5.35 -14.10 -9.70
CA LYS A 30 -6.56 -13.38 -10.13
C LYS A 30 -7.36 -13.06 -8.88
N VAL A 31 -7.73 -11.80 -8.70
CA VAL A 31 -8.64 -11.41 -7.61
C VAL A 31 -10.01 -10.99 -8.12
N SER A 32 -10.09 -10.53 -9.37
CA SER A 32 -11.34 -10.04 -9.95
C SER A 32 -11.30 -9.96 -11.47
N GLU A 33 -12.48 -9.82 -12.06
CA GLU A 33 -12.71 -9.54 -13.48
C GLU A 33 -13.92 -8.61 -13.65
N GLY A 34 -13.77 -7.59 -14.50
CA GLY A 34 -14.81 -6.58 -14.70
C GLY A 34 -15.23 -5.91 -13.40
N THR A 35 -16.53 -5.64 -13.23
CA THR A 35 -17.07 -5.08 -11.97
C THR A 35 -17.88 -6.08 -11.16
N TYR A 36 -17.84 -7.36 -11.51
CA TYR A 36 -18.79 -8.36 -11.01
C TYR A 36 -18.13 -9.62 -10.46
N PHE A 37 -17.07 -10.13 -11.09
CA PHE A 37 -16.50 -11.41 -10.71
C PHE A 37 -15.39 -11.22 -9.68
N GLN A 38 -15.54 -11.83 -8.50
CA GLN A 38 -14.47 -11.97 -7.51
C GLN A 38 -13.99 -13.42 -7.48
N ASP A 39 -12.68 -13.62 -7.54
CA ASP A 39 -12.10 -14.95 -7.44
C ASP A 39 -12.16 -15.47 -5.99
N GLY A 40 -13.04 -16.46 -5.74
CA GLY A 40 -13.26 -17.03 -4.41
C GLY A 40 -12.07 -17.82 -3.86
N LEU A 41 -11.14 -18.26 -4.70
CA LEU A 41 -9.99 -19.08 -4.31
C LEU A 41 -8.74 -18.24 -4.03
N ALA A 42 -8.71 -17.00 -4.51
CA ALA A 42 -7.56 -16.11 -4.37
C ALA A 42 -7.07 -15.96 -2.93
N LYS A 43 -7.98 -15.75 -1.96
CA LYS A 43 -7.62 -15.60 -0.54
C LYS A 43 -6.87 -16.81 0.00
N ALA A 44 -7.43 -18.00 -0.20
CA ALA A 44 -6.86 -19.25 0.31
C ALA A 44 -5.56 -19.61 -0.42
N ASN A 45 -5.50 -19.40 -1.74
CA ASN A 45 -4.32 -19.67 -2.55
C ASN A 45 -3.16 -18.73 -2.19
N LEU A 46 -3.40 -17.43 -2.06
CA LEU A 46 -2.36 -16.46 -1.65
C LEU A 46 -1.88 -16.73 -0.22
N ALA A 47 -2.77 -17.08 0.71
CA ALA A 47 -2.37 -17.45 2.07
C ALA A 47 -1.46 -18.68 2.09
N ARG A 48 -1.79 -19.73 1.32
CA ARG A 48 -0.97 -20.94 1.19
C ARG A 48 0.38 -20.66 0.53
N ALA A 49 0.41 -19.92 -0.58
CA ALA A 49 1.65 -19.52 -1.23
C ALA A 49 2.56 -18.73 -0.27
N LYS A 50 2.00 -17.76 0.45
CA LYS A 50 2.72 -16.98 1.46
C LYS A 50 3.27 -17.84 2.59
N SER A 51 2.52 -18.85 3.06
CA SER A 51 2.93 -19.73 4.16
C SER A 51 4.19 -20.54 3.87
N VAL A 52 4.48 -20.83 2.59
CA VAL A 52 5.70 -21.54 2.17
C VAL A 52 6.82 -20.57 1.75
N GLY A 53 6.63 -19.27 2.01
CA GLY A 53 7.62 -18.23 1.78
C GLY A 53 7.75 -17.79 0.32
N LEU A 54 6.68 -17.88 -0.48
CA LEU A 54 6.61 -17.24 -1.79
C LEU A 54 6.12 -15.79 -1.62
N VAL A 55 6.67 -14.88 -2.43
CA VAL A 55 6.11 -13.53 -2.56
C VAL A 55 4.73 -13.62 -3.23
N ILE A 56 3.76 -12.84 -2.74
CA ILE A 56 2.40 -12.86 -3.28
C ILE A 56 2.03 -11.54 -3.98
N HIS A 57 1.29 -11.62 -5.08
CA HIS A 57 0.76 -10.49 -5.85
C HIS A 57 -0.66 -10.79 -6.31
N ALA A 58 -1.35 -9.81 -6.90
CA ALA A 58 -2.65 -10.03 -7.53
C ALA A 58 -2.75 -9.40 -8.92
N TYR A 59 -3.71 -9.87 -9.70
CA TYR A 59 -4.11 -9.24 -10.96
C TYR A 59 -5.62 -9.14 -11.09
N HIS A 60 -6.05 -8.19 -11.92
CA HIS A 60 -7.44 -7.95 -12.29
C HIS A 60 -7.58 -8.07 -13.80
N PHE A 61 -8.47 -8.97 -14.25
CA PHE A 61 -8.77 -9.16 -15.67
C PHE A 61 -9.69 -8.04 -16.15
N ALA A 62 -9.17 -7.14 -16.98
CA ALA A 62 -9.87 -5.94 -17.42
C ALA A 62 -10.93 -6.25 -18.49
N ARG A 63 -12.13 -5.68 -18.32
CA ARG A 63 -13.21 -5.67 -19.31
C ARG A 63 -13.57 -4.26 -19.77
N PHE A 64 -12.91 -3.24 -19.21
CA PHE A 64 -13.24 -1.84 -19.50
C PHE A 64 -12.94 -1.44 -20.95
N THR A 65 -13.74 -0.52 -21.48
CA THR A 65 -13.48 0.15 -22.78
C THR A 65 -13.52 1.67 -22.66
N THR A 66 -13.96 2.19 -21.51
CA THR A 66 -14.09 3.63 -21.21
C THR A 66 -13.31 3.97 -19.95
N VAL A 67 -12.93 5.24 -19.80
CA VAL A 67 -12.22 5.73 -18.60
C VAL A 67 -13.05 5.50 -17.34
N ALA A 68 -14.35 5.78 -17.38
CA ALA A 68 -15.25 5.55 -16.26
C ALA A 68 -15.34 4.06 -15.89
N GLY A 69 -15.40 3.16 -16.89
CA GLY A 69 -15.35 1.72 -16.69
C GLY A 69 -14.04 1.29 -16.03
N ALA A 70 -12.90 1.78 -16.53
CA ALA A 70 -11.59 1.47 -15.96
C ALA A 70 -11.47 1.91 -14.50
N GLN A 71 -12.05 3.06 -14.15
CA GLN A 71 -12.08 3.52 -12.77
C GLN A 71 -13.00 2.66 -11.88
N ALA A 72 -14.14 2.19 -12.40
CA ALA A 72 -15.04 1.30 -11.69
C ALA A 72 -14.38 -0.07 -11.42
N GLU A 73 -13.76 -0.65 -12.45
CA GLU A 73 -12.99 -1.89 -12.36
C GLU A 73 -11.81 -1.75 -11.40
N ALA A 74 -11.06 -0.64 -11.42
CA ALA A 74 -9.96 -0.42 -10.49
C ALA A 74 -10.42 -0.38 -9.02
N ARG A 75 -11.56 0.28 -8.74
CA ARG A 75 -12.15 0.30 -7.39
C ARG A 75 -12.56 -1.10 -6.95
N PHE A 76 -13.17 -1.87 -7.85
CA PHE A 76 -13.56 -3.25 -7.59
C PHE A 76 -12.33 -4.13 -7.34
N ALA A 77 -11.32 -4.06 -8.21
CA ALA A 77 -10.05 -4.76 -8.09
C ALA A 77 -9.33 -4.49 -6.76
N VAL A 78 -9.28 -3.22 -6.33
CA VAL A 78 -8.70 -2.83 -5.04
C VAL A 78 -9.47 -3.46 -3.87
N ASN A 79 -10.80 -3.54 -3.95
CA ASN A 79 -11.62 -4.17 -2.91
C ASN A 79 -11.41 -5.69 -2.87
N CYS A 80 -11.40 -6.36 -4.03
CA CYS A 80 -11.13 -7.79 -4.12
C CYS A 80 -9.70 -8.14 -3.69
N ALA A 81 -8.70 -7.32 -4.02
CA ALA A 81 -7.33 -7.49 -3.56
C ALA A 81 -7.22 -7.43 -2.03
N LYS A 82 -7.91 -6.46 -1.39
CA LYS A 82 -7.99 -6.38 0.08
C LYS A 82 -8.69 -7.61 0.66
N ALA A 83 -9.80 -8.04 0.08
CA ALA A 83 -10.55 -9.22 0.51
C ALA A 83 -9.73 -10.51 0.40
N ALA A 84 -8.90 -10.62 -0.64
CA ALA A 84 -7.94 -11.70 -0.85
C ALA A 84 -6.72 -11.64 0.10
N GLY A 85 -6.59 -10.59 0.91
CA GLY A 85 -5.50 -10.43 1.87
C GLY A 85 -4.19 -9.93 1.26
N LEU A 86 -4.24 -9.30 0.07
CA LEU A 86 -3.06 -8.71 -0.56
C LEU A 86 -2.55 -7.51 0.27
N PRO A 87 -1.31 -7.54 0.81
CA PRO A 87 -0.80 -6.43 1.59
C PRO A 87 -0.51 -5.19 0.73
N ILE A 88 -0.70 -4.01 1.30
CA ILE A 88 -0.31 -2.73 0.69
C ILE A 88 1.18 -2.74 0.33
N GLY A 89 1.51 -2.14 -0.81
CA GLY A 89 2.87 -2.14 -1.36
C GLY A 89 3.25 -3.39 -2.16
N HIS A 90 2.36 -4.39 -2.27
CA HIS A 90 2.46 -5.46 -3.26
C HIS A 90 1.88 -5.00 -4.60
N VAL A 91 2.18 -5.74 -5.67
CA VAL A 91 1.70 -5.46 -7.02
C VAL A 91 0.24 -5.91 -7.19
N LEU A 92 -0.59 -5.02 -7.72
CA LEU A 92 -1.89 -5.30 -8.31
C LEU A 92 -1.82 -4.94 -9.80
N VAL A 93 -1.83 -5.96 -10.64
CA VAL A 93 -1.66 -5.84 -12.10
C VAL A 93 -3.01 -5.59 -12.76
N CYS A 94 -3.04 -4.70 -13.76
CA CYS A 94 -4.10 -4.66 -14.75
C CYS A 94 -3.78 -5.65 -15.86
N ASP A 95 -4.57 -6.71 -15.99
CA ASP A 95 -4.49 -7.67 -17.08
C ASP A 95 -5.36 -7.17 -18.23
N PHE A 96 -4.70 -6.56 -19.23
CA PHE A 96 -5.32 -5.86 -20.35
C PHE A 96 -5.22 -6.69 -21.64
N GLU A 97 -6.22 -7.53 -21.86
CA GLU A 97 -6.26 -8.43 -23.03
C GLU A 97 -7.65 -8.63 -23.65
N SER A 98 -8.68 -7.92 -23.19
CA SER A 98 -10.06 -8.07 -23.72
C SER A 98 -10.37 -7.22 -24.94
N TYR A 99 -10.11 -5.92 -24.88
CA TYR A 99 -10.57 -4.96 -25.87
C TYR A 99 -9.46 -3.99 -26.26
N ASN A 100 -8.93 -4.15 -27.46
CA ASN A 100 -8.00 -3.19 -28.05
C ASN A 100 -8.79 -2.09 -28.77
N ARG A 101 -8.74 -0.86 -28.26
CA ARG A 101 -9.45 0.31 -28.78
C ARG A 101 -8.51 1.36 -29.40
N GLY A 102 -7.28 0.95 -29.71
CA GLY A 102 -6.23 1.84 -30.24
C GLY A 102 -5.51 2.65 -29.16
N TRP A 103 -4.33 3.16 -29.52
CA TRP A 103 -3.34 3.75 -28.62
C TRP A 103 -3.93 4.78 -27.63
N ALA A 104 -4.65 5.78 -28.13
CA ALA A 104 -5.17 6.86 -27.30
C ALA A 104 -6.15 6.35 -26.23
N GLN A 105 -7.11 5.51 -26.62
CA GLN A 105 -8.13 5.00 -25.72
C GLN A 105 -7.56 4.00 -24.71
N ASN A 106 -6.72 3.06 -25.17
CA ASN A 106 -6.06 2.08 -24.30
C ASN A 106 -5.20 2.79 -23.23
N ASN A 107 -4.50 3.87 -23.60
CA ASN A 107 -3.71 4.67 -22.66
C ASN A 107 -4.57 5.42 -21.66
N ALA A 108 -5.67 6.03 -22.11
CA ALA A 108 -6.57 6.75 -21.22
C ALA A 108 -7.18 5.82 -20.15
N THR A 109 -7.61 4.62 -20.55
CA THR A 109 -8.24 3.66 -19.65
C THR A 109 -7.25 3.02 -18.69
N THR A 110 -6.11 2.51 -19.18
CA THR A 110 -5.09 1.88 -18.32
C THR A 110 -4.45 2.89 -17.36
N LYS A 111 -4.26 4.15 -17.77
CA LYS A 111 -3.82 5.23 -16.87
C LYS A 111 -4.83 5.46 -15.74
N ALA A 112 -6.11 5.56 -16.06
CA ALA A 112 -7.16 5.78 -15.07
C ALA A 112 -7.26 4.63 -14.06
N PHE A 113 -7.07 3.39 -14.52
CA PHE A 113 -6.98 2.22 -13.65
C PHE A 113 -5.75 2.32 -12.71
N ALA A 114 -4.59 2.62 -13.29
CA ALA A 114 -3.32 2.71 -12.57
C ALA A 114 -3.34 3.77 -11.45
N GLU A 115 -3.95 4.94 -11.70
CA GLU A 115 -4.06 6.02 -10.71
C GLU A 115 -4.79 5.57 -9.44
N ILE A 116 -5.89 4.84 -9.57
CA ILE A 116 -6.67 4.33 -8.43
C ILE A 116 -5.92 3.24 -7.68
N VAL A 117 -5.28 2.31 -8.39
CA VAL A 117 -4.46 1.25 -7.77
C VAL A 117 -3.31 1.84 -6.96
N LYS A 118 -2.59 2.82 -7.53
CA LYS A 118 -1.49 3.53 -6.87
C LYS A 118 -1.99 4.35 -5.67
N ALA A 119 -3.12 5.06 -5.82
CA ALA A 119 -3.73 5.82 -4.73
C ALA A 119 -4.19 4.92 -3.57
N ALA A 120 -4.58 3.68 -3.86
CA ALA A 120 -4.91 2.67 -2.85
C ALA A 120 -3.68 2.12 -2.12
N GLY A 121 -2.46 2.45 -2.56
CA GLY A 121 -1.19 2.04 -1.95
C GLY A 121 -0.58 0.77 -2.53
N TYR A 122 -1.14 0.22 -3.61
CA TYR A 122 -0.54 -0.90 -4.33
C TYR A 122 0.46 -0.40 -5.37
N ARG A 123 1.41 -1.26 -5.71
CA ARG A 123 2.25 -1.07 -6.89
C ARG A 123 1.44 -1.51 -8.11
N TYR A 124 1.63 -0.82 -9.22
CA TYR A 124 0.91 -1.10 -10.46
C TYR A 124 1.86 -1.65 -11.50
N ASP A 125 1.40 -2.66 -12.24
CA ASP A 125 1.98 -3.08 -13.51
C ASP A 125 0.85 -3.36 -14.51
N LEU A 126 1.20 -3.42 -15.80
CA LEU A 126 0.28 -3.77 -16.87
C LEU A 126 0.71 -5.09 -17.49
N TYR A 127 -0.22 -6.02 -17.60
CA TYR A 127 -0.04 -7.24 -18.37
C TYR A 127 -0.78 -7.15 -19.71
N THR A 128 -0.16 -7.68 -20.77
CA THR A 128 -0.78 -7.87 -22.09
C THR A 128 0.04 -8.85 -22.94
N MET A 129 -0.48 -9.24 -24.09
CA MET A 129 0.21 -10.10 -25.06
C MET A 129 1.18 -9.33 -25.95
N GLY A 130 2.20 -10.03 -26.45
CA GLY A 130 3.25 -9.48 -27.30
C GLY A 130 2.75 -8.73 -28.55
N SER A 131 1.61 -9.13 -29.10
CA SER A 131 0.98 -8.48 -30.27
C SER A 131 0.34 -7.12 -29.94
N TRP A 132 0.17 -6.77 -28.66
CA TRP A 132 -0.49 -5.54 -28.21
C TRP A 132 0.49 -4.52 -27.62
N VAL A 133 1.79 -4.80 -27.59
CA VAL A 133 2.78 -3.88 -27.00
C VAL A 133 2.85 -2.51 -27.71
N SER A 134 2.45 -2.44 -28.99
CA SER A 134 2.36 -1.19 -29.75
C SER A 134 0.98 -0.51 -29.68
N SER A 135 0.00 -1.11 -29.00
CA SER A 135 -1.35 -0.56 -28.86
C SER A 135 -1.60 0.11 -27.52
N VAL A 136 -0.67 0.02 -26.57
CA VAL A 136 -0.77 0.61 -25.25
C VAL A 136 0.61 0.98 -24.72
N SER A 137 0.68 2.06 -23.94
CA SER A 137 1.87 2.51 -23.25
C SER A 137 2.08 1.63 -22.02
N ILE A 138 3.01 0.70 -22.17
CA ILE A 138 3.43 -0.19 -21.10
C ILE A 138 4.58 0.42 -20.29
N ASN A 139 5.30 1.39 -20.87
CA ASN A 139 6.49 2.01 -20.30
C ASN A 139 6.45 3.53 -20.47
N ASN A 140 6.72 4.30 -19.41
CA ASN A 140 6.94 5.74 -19.51
C ASN A 140 7.98 6.32 -18.53
N SER A 141 8.79 5.51 -17.82
CA SER A 141 9.86 5.98 -16.90
C SER A 141 10.61 4.80 -16.22
N GLY A 142 11.48 4.07 -16.92
CA GLY A 142 12.42 3.12 -16.29
C GLY A 142 12.27 1.67 -16.75
N ARG A 143 11.27 0.95 -16.24
CA ARG A 143 10.94 -0.44 -16.61
C ARG A 143 9.55 -0.81 -16.07
N ALA A 144 8.63 -1.19 -16.94
CA ALA A 144 7.26 -1.61 -16.60
C ALA A 144 6.77 -2.63 -17.64
N GLY A 145 5.83 -3.48 -17.26
CA GLY A 145 5.15 -4.45 -18.11
C GLY A 145 5.44 -5.91 -17.80
N TRP A 146 4.39 -6.72 -17.90
CA TRP A 146 4.44 -8.17 -17.87
C TRP A 146 3.85 -8.71 -19.18
N ILE A 147 4.69 -9.24 -20.07
CA ILE A 147 4.29 -9.52 -21.45
C ILE A 147 4.16 -11.02 -21.68
N ALA A 148 3.06 -11.46 -22.31
CA ALA A 148 2.89 -12.84 -22.73
C ALA A 148 3.36 -13.09 -24.16
N ASN A 149 4.15 -14.15 -24.36
CA ASN A 149 4.48 -14.70 -25.67
C ASN A 149 4.99 -16.13 -25.48
N TYR A 150 4.34 -17.12 -26.10
CA TYR A 150 4.60 -18.54 -25.84
C TYR A 150 5.33 -19.18 -27.03
N PRO A 151 6.67 -19.17 -27.07
CA PRO A 151 7.40 -19.88 -28.11
C PRO A 151 7.27 -21.39 -27.91
N TYR A 152 7.42 -22.15 -28.99
CA TYR A 152 7.51 -23.62 -28.93
C TYR A 152 8.59 -24.11 -27.94
N SER A 153 9.73 -23.42 -27.88
CA SER A 153 10.79 -23.63 -26.88
C SER A 153 11.27 -22.30 -26.33
N ALA A 154 11.37 -22.17 -25.00
CA ALA A 154 11.85 -20.96 -24.33
C ALA A 154 13.36 -20.99 -24.02
N THR A 155 14.03 -22.13 -24.19
CA THR A 155 15.45 -22.30 -23.86
C THR A 155 16.32 -21.29 -24.62
N GLY A 156 17.17 -20.57 -23.90
CA GLY A 156 18.09 -19.56 -24.45
C GLY A 156 17.44 -18.23 -24.87
N LYS A 157 16.11 -18.08 -24.81
CA LYS A 157 15.42 -16.87 -25.24
C LYS A 157 15.36 -15.81 -24.14
N ARG A 158 15.41 -14.54 -24.57
CA ARG A 158 15.37 -13.35 -23.70
C ARG A 158 14.31 -12.35 -24.13
N TYR A 159 13.13 -12.83 -24.50
CA TYR A 159 12.05 -11.96 -24.97
C TYR A 159 11.62 -10.98 -23.87
N TYR A 160 11.30 -9.75 -24.29
CA TYR A 160 10.85 -8.66 -23.42
C TYR A 160 11.80 -8.39 -22.25
N SER A 161 13.11 -8.57 -22.44
CA SER A 161 14.11 -8.38 -21.38
C SER A 161 14.29 -6.94 -20.91
N ASP A 162 13.65 -5.97 -21.58
CA ASP A 162 13.54 -4.57 -21.14
C ASP A 162 12.28 -4.28 -20.30
N TYR A 163 11.39 -5.26 -20.14
CA TYR A 163 10.17 -5.18 -19.32
C TYR A 163 10.41 -5.80 -17.92
N ASN A 164 9.40 -5.81 -17.04
CA ASN A 164 9.53 -6.48 -15.74
C ASN A 164 9.55 -8.00 -15.88
N SER A 165 8.66 -8.53 -16.72
CA SER A 165 8.42 -9.97 -16.80
C SER A 165 8.01 -10.41 -18.20
N TRP A 166 8.35 -11.66 -18.52
CA TRP A 166 7.89 -12.37 -19.71
C TRP A 166 7.23 -13.68 -19.29
N GLN A 167 5.93 -13.83 -19.56
CA GLN A 167 5.20 -15.09 -19.44
C GLN A 167 5.49 -15.93 -20.69
N TRP A 168 6.23 -17.02 -20.50
CA TRP A 168 6.80 -17.81 -21.59
C TRP A 168 6.06 -19.12 -21.84
N THR A 169 5.17 -19.53 -20.94
CA THR A 169 4.34 -20.72 -21.09
C THR A 169 3.03 -20.59 -20.31
N SER A 170 1.99 -21.27 -20.79
CA SER A 170 0.73 -21.52 -20.09
C SER A 170 0.51 -23.00 -19.72
N SER A 171 1.56 -23.82 -19.81
CA SER A 171 1.43 -25.28 -19.80
C SER A 171 2.36 -26.00 -18.82
N ALA A 172 3.02 -25.29 -17.92
CA ALA A 172 3.88 -25.93 -16.92
C ALA A 172 3.07 -26.79 -15.94
N THR A 173 3.68 -27.87 -15.46
CA THR A 173 3.10 -28.75 -14.44
C THR A 173 3.96 -28.75 -13.18
N PHE A 174 3.31 -28.91 -12.04
CA PHE A 174 3.97 -29.02 -10.74
C PHE A 174 3.39 -30.19 -9.96
N LEU A 175 4.27 -30.90 -9.22
CA LEU A 175 3.87 -32.02 -8.39
C LEU A 175 2.75 -31.63 -7.41
N GLY A 176 1.77 -32.51 -7.24
CA GLY A 176 0.64 -32.30 -6.34
C GLY A 176 -0.49 -31.44 -6.93
N SER A 177 -0.51 -31.21 -8.25
CA SER A 177 -1.64 -30.64 -8.98
C SER A 177 -1.79 -31.26 -10.37
N GLY A 178 -3.02 -31.47 -10.81
CA GLY A 178 -3.35 -31.86 -12.19
C GLY A 178 -3.49 -30.66 -13.15
N SER A 179 -3.46 -29.43 -12.64
CA SER A 179 -3.60 -28.22 -13.45
C SER A 179 -2.31 -27.87 -14.20
N ARG A 180 -2.49 -27.20 -15.34
CA ARG A 180 -1.44 -26.44 -16.01
C ARG A 180 -1.28 -25.07 -15.35
N PHE A 181 -0.08 -24.53 -15.41
CA PHE A 181 0.28 -23.26 -14.79
C PHE A 181 1.05 -22.40 -15.77
N ASP A 182 0.73 -21.11 -15.67
CA ASP A 182 1.41 -20.08 -16.43
C ASP A 182 2.68 -19.67 -15.69
N VAL A 183 3.79 -19.59 -16.42
CA VAL A 183 5.11 -19.33 -15.83
C VAL A 183 5.79 -18.19 -16.54
N SER A 184 6.33 -17.30 -15.70
CA SER A 184 7.05 -16.12 -16.15
C SER A 184 8.49 -16.10 -15.65
N VAL A 185 9.39 -15.65 -16.52
CA VAL A 185 10.71 -15.14 -16.10
C VAL A 185 10.56 -13.67 -15.74
N ASN A 186 11.19 -13.25 -14.65
CA ASN A 186 11.21 -11.86 -14.22
C ASN A 186 12.60 -11.29 -14.47
N TRP A 187 12.69 -10.22 -15.25
CA TRP A 187 13.94 -9.56 -15.62
C TRP A 187 14.34 -8.47 -14.62
N SER A 188 13.45 -8.11 -13.71
CA SER A 188 13.70 -7.19 -12.61
C SER A 188 13.20 -7.75 -11.28
N ASP A 189 13.65 -7.15 -10.17
CA ASP A 189 13.16 -7.49 -8.83
C ASP A 189 11.76 -6.93 -8.53
N PHE A 190 11.05 -6.39 -9.53
CA PHE A 190 9.75 -5.76 -9.34
C PHE A 190 8.76 -6.71 -8.61
N TYR A 191 8.67 -7.98 -9.04
CA TYR A 191 7.82 -8.99 -8.41
C TYR A 191 8.49 -9.78 -7.26
N PHE A 192 9.74 -9.46 -6.92
CA PHE A 192 10.48 -10.11 -5.84
C PHE A 192 10.70 -9.19 -4.64
N ALA A 193 10.52 -7.88 -4.80
CA ALA A 193 10.47 -6.88 -3.74
C ALA A 193 9.19 -6.97 -2.88
N GLY A 194 8.56 -8.14 -2.80
CA GLY A 194 7.34 -8.40 -2.02
C GLY A 194 7.48 -7.96 -0.58
N GLY A 195 6.71 -6.94 -0.20
CA GLY A 195 6.74 -6.37 1.15
C GLY A 195 7.63 -5.13 1.33
N ALA A 196 8.21 -4.58 0.26
CA ALA A 196 9.01 -3.37 0.35
C ALA A 196 8.84 -2.41 -0.85
N THR A 197 7.63 -1.85 -1.03
CA THR A 197 7.63 -0.39 -0.82
C THR A 197 7.61 -0.21 0.70
N VAL A 198 8.79 -0.37 1.31
CA VAL A 198 9.17 0.62 2.31
C VAL A 198 9.04 1.88 1.48
N LEU A 199 7.93 2.60 1.63
CA LEU A 199 7.93 4.01 1.32
C LEU A 199 9.16 4.50 2.08
N LYS A 200 10.30 4.59 1.37
CA LYS A 200 11.51 5.05 2.01
C LYS A 200 11.14 6.47 2.40
N PRO A 201 11.26 6.84 3.68
CA PRO A 201 11.15 8.23 4.04
C PRO A 201 12.02 9.01 3.08
N LYS A 202 11.46 10.08 2.52
CA LYS A 202 12.27 11.06 1.80
C LYS A 202 13.40 11.46 2.75
N ASN A 203 14.60 11.71 2.25
CA ASN A 203 15.67 12.21 3.10
C ASN A 203 15.75 13.73 2.92
N THR A 204 14.73 14.45 3.37
CA THR A 204 14.66 15.90 3.18
C THR A 204 15.56 16.65 4.16
N GLY A 205 16.12 15.96 5.16
CA GLY A 205 16.90 16.59 6.22
C GLY A 205 16.08 17.55 7.09
N THR A 206 14.74 17.49 7.03
CA THR A 206 13.87 18.34 7.83
C THR A 206 13.49 17.68 9.14
N TYR A 207 13.59 18.43 10.22
CA TYR A 207 13.31 17.97 11.58
C TYR A 207 12.24 18.84 12.24
N PHE A 208 11.57 18.29 13.25
CA PHE A 208 10.72 19.07 14.14
C PHE A 208 11.55 20.11 14.90
N ASP A 209 11.00 21.31 14.94
CA ASP A 209 11.52 22.51 15.58
C ASP A 209 10.67 22.91 16.80
N TRP A 210 9.66 22.10 17.12
CA TRP A 210 8.77 22.23 18.27
C TRP A 210 8.46 20.84 18.83
N THR A 211 7.93 20.79 20.07
CA THR A 211 7.67 19.54 20.79
C THR A 211 6.18 19.19 20.79
N PRO A 212 5.69 18.32 19.88
CA PRO A 212 4.37 17.69 20.05
C PRO A 212 4.37 16.76 21.25
N ALA A 213 3.37 16.86 22.12
CA ALA A 213 3.20 15.92 23.23
C ALA A 213 3.01 14.47 22.74
N TRP A 214 2.28 14.28 21.63
CA TRP A 214 2.04 12.96 21.04
C TRP A 214 2.43 12.91 19.57
N ILE A 215 3.10 11.83 19.19
CA ILE A 215 3.56 11.57 17.83
C ILE A 215 3.20 10.16 17.39
N TYR A 216 3.34 9.90 16.09
CA TYR A 216 3.37 8.53 15.57
C TYR A 216 4.38 8.38 14.42
N PRO A 217 5.07 7.23 14.32
CA PRO A 217 5.93 6.94 13.17
C PRO A 217 5.11 6.67 11.91
N LYS A 218 5.50 7.30 10.80
CA LYS A 218 5.04 6.96 9.44
C LYS A 218 5.66 5.67 8.93
N TYR A 219 6.90 5.42 9.37
CA TYR A 219 7.69 4.22 9.08
C TYR A 219 8.18 3.57 10.36
N GLN A 220 8.78 2.38 10.26
CA GLN A 220 9.45 1.77 11.40
C GLN A 220 10.59 2.68 11.88
N VAL A 221 10.68 2.91 13.19
CA VAL A 221 11.74 3.72 13.81
C VAL A 221 12.40 2.98 14.95
N ALA A 222 13.73 3.00 14.97
CA ALA A 222 14.52 2.51 16.09
C ALA A 222 14.56 3.56 17.21
N ALA A 223 14.68 3.07 18.44
CA ALA A 223 14.80 3.85 19.66
C ALA A 223 16.07 3.47 20.41
N TYR A 224 16.69 4.46 21.05
CA TYR A 224 18.04 4.41 21.57
C TYR A 224 18.08 4.94 23.00
N LYS A 225 19.13 4.59 23.77
CA LYS A 225 19.31 5.11 25.14
C LYS A 225 19.80 6.56 25.19
N THR A 226 20.41 7.05 24.12
CA THR A 226 20.95 8.42 24.05
C THR A 226 20.57 9.11 22.74
N ALA A 227 20.49 10.44 22.75
CA ALA A 227 20.15 11.23 21.57
C ALA A 227 21.18 11.08 20.43
N SER A 228 22.47 11.04 20.76
CA SER A 228 23.59 10.94 19.81
C SER A 228 23.61 9.61 19.06
N ALA A 229 23.12 8.53 19.67
CA ALA A 229 23.05 7.21 19.03
C ALA A 229 21.96 7.13 17.94
N VAL A 230 20.98 8.04 17.96
CA VAL A 230 19.85 7.98 17.01
C VAL A 230 20.31 8.26 15.59
N GLY A 231 20.13 7.26 14.72
CA GLY A 231 20.53 7.31 13.31
C GLY A 231 21.90 6.70 13.02
N SER A 232 22.65 6.29 14.05
CA SER A 232 23.96 5.65 13.90
C SER A 232 23.90 4.21 13.35
N GLY A 233 22.71 3.59 13.34
CA GLY A 233 22.53 2.18 12.99
C GLY A 233 22.99 1.17 14.06
N LYS A 234 23.66 1.62 15.12
CA LYS A 234 24.18 0.76 16.21
C LYS A 234 23.51 1.10 17.55
N GLY A 235 23.35 0.10 18.44
CA GLY A 235 22.84 0.33 19.80
C GLY A 235 21.34 0.66 19.90
N ALA A 236 20.54 0.27 18.89
CA ALA A 236 19.08 0.33 19.00
C ALA A 236 18.59 -0.66 20.06
N VAL A 237 17.77 -0.20 21.00
CA VAL A 237 17.25 -1.03 22.11
C VAL A 237 15.79 -1.41 21.94
N LYS A 238 15.07 -0.70 21.06
CA LYS A 238 13.67 -0.99 20.74
C LYS A 238 13.35 -0.50 19.34
N THR A 239 12.36 -1.11 18.72
CA THR A 239 11.83 -0.69 17.43
C THR A 239 10.32 -0.47 17.53
N TYR A 240 9.85 0.68 17.07
CA TYR A 240 8.45 1.03 17.02
C TYR A 240 7.90 0.86 15.59
N LYS A 241 6.77 0.16 15.48
CA LYS A 241 6.06 -0.05 14.20
C LYS A 241 5.38 1.25 13.74
N PRO A 242 5.07 1.41 12.44
CA PRO A 242 4.25 2.52 11.96
C PRO A 242 2.94 2.67 12.75
N LYS A 243 2.50 3.91 12.97
CA LYS A 243 1.27 4.30 13.69
C LYS A 243 1.26 3.96 15.19
N THR A 244 2.38 3.47 15.75
CA THR A 244 2.52 3.38 17.21
C THR A 244 2.39 4.78 17.81
N GLN A 245 1.51 4.97 18.78
CA GLN A 245 1.38 6.25 19.47
C GLN A 245 2.48 6.34 20.52
N LEU A 246 3.24 7.44 20.50
CA LEU A 246 4.37 7.66 21.40
C LEU A 246 4.20 9.02 22.07
N HIS A 247 4.46 9.04 23.38
CA HIS A 247 4.41 10.24 24.20
C HIS A 247 5.80 10.84 24.33
N VAL A 248 5.91 12.12 23.99
CA VAL A 248 7.17 12.86 23.90
C VAL A 248 7.34 13.68 25.17
N LYS A 249 8.49 13.51 25.80
CA LYS A 249 8.89 14.32 26.96
C LYS A 249 9.42 15.68 26.51
N ARG A 250 10.36 15.69 25.56
CA ARG A 250 10.93 16.91 24.99
C ARG A 250 11.62 16.67 23.65
N LEU A 251 11.84 17.75 22.92
CA LEU A 251 12.75 17.80 21.78
C LEU A 251 14.17 18.12 22.28
N VAL A 252 15.18 17.40 21.80
CA VAL A 252 16.60 17.64 22.11
C VAL A 252 17.39 17.85 20.83
N LYS A 253 18.42 18.69 20.88
CA LYS A 253 19.38 18.82 19.77
C LYS A 253 20.40 17.68 19.85
N SER A 254 20.80 17.15 18.72
CA SER A 254 21.80 16.08 18.62
C SER A 254 22.87 16.46 17.62
N GLY A 255 24.07 16.81 18.11
CA GLY A 255 25.15 17.29 17.27
C GLY A 255 24.80 18.63 16.62
N SER A 256 24.80 18.69 15.27
CA SER A 256 24.45 19.88 14.49
C SER A 256 23.12 20.52 14.93
N SER A 257 23.08 21.85 15.00
CA SER A 257 21.95 22.62 15.50
C SER A 257 20.62 22.34 14.78
N LYS A 258 20.66 21.88 13.52
CA LYS A 258 19.49 21.55 12.70
C LYS A 258 18.87 20.18 13.00
N VAL A 259 19.61 19.30 13.68
CA VAL A 259 19.26 17.90 13.84
C VAL A 259 18.68 17.68 15.24
N THR A 260 17.36 17.45 15.30
CA THR A 260 16.65 17.23 16.57
C THR A 260 16.22 15.78 16.76
N ARG A 261 15.97 15.40 18.01
CA ARG A 261 15.52 14.08 18.46
C ARG A 261 14.39 14.25 19.45
N PHE A 262 13.50 13.27 19.52
CA PHE A 262 12.51 13.20 20.58
C PHE A 262 13.04 12.32 21.71
N GLU A 263 13.09 12.87 22.92
CA GLU A 263 13.11 12.06 24.14
C GLU A 263 11.66 11.69 24.45
N LEU A 264 11.39 10.40 24.53
CA LEU A 264 10.08 9.85 24.91
C LEU A 264 9.98 9.81 26.44
N THR A 265 8.76 9.77 26.98
CA THR A 265 8.55 9.72 28.44
C THR A 265 9.09 8.46 29.11
N ASN A 266 9.34 7.40 28.35
CA ASN A 266 10.05 6.21 28.83
C ASN A 266 11.59 6.34 28.79
N GLY A 267 12.13 7.53 28.54
CA GLY A 267 13.56 7.81 28.52
C GLY A 267 14.30 7.40 27.24
N LEU A 268 13.62 6.82 26.25
CA LEU A 268 14.23 6.46 24.97
C LEU A 268 14.22 7.63 23.98
N TYR A 269 15.20 7.63 23.09
CA TYR A 269 15.35 8.64 22.05
C TYR A 269 15.03 8.08 20.67
N ILE A 270 14.28 8.84 19.87
CA ILE A 270 13.97 8.51 18.47
C ILE A 270 14.24 9.70 17.54
N THR A 271 14.25 9.46 16.23
CA THR A 271 14.40 10.52 15.23
C THR A 271 13.25 11.52 15.33
N ALA A 272 13.55 12.83 15.22
CA ALA A 272 12.54 13.86 15.03
C ALA A 272 12.44 14.31 13.57
N SER A 273 12.86 13.47 12.62
CA SER A 273 12.72 13.78 11.19
C SER A 273 11.24 13.86 10.81
N LYS A 274 10.86 14.96 10.13
CA LYS A 274 9.51 15.14 9.57
C LYS A 274 9.21 14.13 8.46
N ASP A 275 10.21 13.43 7.93
CA ASP A 275 10.02 12.34 6.96
C ASP A 275 9.60 11.02 7.61
N TYR A 276 10.02 10.79 8.86
CA TYR A 276 9.72 9.56 9.61
C TYR A 276 8.55 9.72 10.57
N ILE A 277 8.36 10.91 11.14
CA ILE A 277 7.41 11.16 12.23
C ILE A 277 6.35 12.15 11.79
N ASN A 278 5.14 12.02 12.35
CA ASN A 278 4.11 13.05 12.32
C ASN A 278 3.60 13.31 13.75
N ASN A 279 3.17 14.53 14.05
CA ASN A 279 2.45 14.80 15.29
C ASN A 279 1.07 14.16 15.24
N LEU A 280 0.65 13.54 16.35
CA LEU A 280 -0.58 12.76 16.43
C LEU A 280 -1.83 13.64 16.42
N TYR A 281 -1.78 14.80 17.07
CA TYR A 281 -2.90 15.72 17.17
C TYR A 281 -2.69 16.95 16.29
N TYR A 282 -3.77 17.47 15.69
CA TYR A 282 -3.72 18.75 14.97
C TYR A 282 -3.32 19.89 15.91
N THR A 283 -2.58 20.85 15.38
CA THR A 283 -2.21 22.10 16.04
C THR A 283 -2.88 23.28 15.35
N ASN A 284 -2.96 24.42 16.04
CA ASN A 284 -3.36 25.69 15.42
C ASN A 284 -2.22 26.18 14.50
N ALA A 285 -2.19 25.68 13.27
CA ALA A 285 -1.22 26.08 12.25
C ALA A 285 -1.84 27.09 11.27
N LYS A 286 -0.99 27.86 10.57
CA LYS A 286 -1.38 28.89 9.58
C LYS A 286 -2.29 28.37 8.44
N LYS A 287 -2.37 27.05 8.23
CA LYS A 287 -3.27 26.42 7.25
C LYS A 287 -4.46 25.79 7.98
N HIS A 288 -5.66 26.27 7.68
CA HIS A 288 -6.89 25.77 8.27
C HIS A 288 -7.16 24.31 7.87
N VAL A 289 -7.37 23.45 8.87
CA VAL A 289 -7.95 22.12 8.67
C VAL A 289 -9.43 22.36 8.37
N LYS A 290 -9.82 22.25 7.09
CA LYS A 290 -11.20 22.51 6.65
C LYS A 290 -12.07 21.25 6.66
N VAL A 291 -11.56 20.14 6.16
CA VAL A 291 -12.31 18.89 6.08
C VAL A 291 -11.47 17.73 6.59
N VAL A 292 -12.07 16.86 7.40
CA VAL A 292 -11.46 15.62 7.84
C VAL A 292 -12.35 14.43 7.54
N LYS A 293 -11.72 13.28 7.29
CA LYS A 293 -12.35 11.99 7.09
C LYS A 293 -12.01 11.05 8.23
N SER A 294 -13.03 10.48 8.85
CA SER A 294 -12.91 9.40 9.82
C SER A 294 -12.31 8.16 9.16
N VAL A 295 -11.20 7.63 9.69
CA VAL A 295 -10.53 6.44 9.14
C VAL A 295 -10.79 5.17 9.94
N ARG A 296 -11.33 5.30 11.16
CA ARG A 296 -11.62 4.17 12.08
C ARG A 296 -13.02 4.23 12.71
N GLY A 297 -13.85 5.18 12.27
CA GLY A 297 -15.02 5.60 13.01
C GLY A 297 -14.67 6.68 14.04
N THR A 298 -15.64 7.53 14.38
CA THR A 298 -15.44 8.60 15.35
C THR A 298 -16.72 8.93 16.11
N GLY A 299 -16.58 9.28 17.38
CA GLY A 299 -17.69 9.83 18.18
C GLY A 299 -17.76 11.33 18.00
N LYS A 300 -18.99 11.84 17.90
CA LYS A 300 -19.31 13.27 17.87
C LYS A 300 -19.90 13.66 19.22
N TYR A 301 -19.32 14.68 19.85
CA TYR A 301 -19.61 15.05 21.23
C TYR A 301 -20.09 16.50 21.33
N THR A 302 -21.00 16.78 22.25
CA THR A 302 -21.44 18.15 22.53
C THR A 302 -20.42 18.94 23.37
N SER A 303 -19.44 18.24 23.96
CA SER A 303 -18.41 18.83 24.80
C SER A 303 -17.01 18.36 24.40
N LYS A 304 -16.01 19.23 24.57
CA LYS A 304 -14.59 18.93 24.34
C LYS A 304 -14.00 17.90 25.32
N LYS A 305 -14.72 17.55 26.40
CA LYS A 305 -14.30 16.61 27.45
C LYS A 305 -14.28 15.14 26.98
N PHE A 306 -15.18 14.77 26.06
CA PHE A 306 -15.30 13.42 25.49
C PHE A 306 -15.76 12.33 26.47
N ASP A 307 -16.49 12.73 27.52
CA ASP A 307 -17.20 11.77 28.38
C ASP A 307 -18.41 11.19 27.63
N ASP A 308 -18.78 9.94 27.94
CA ASP A 308 -19.89 9.24 27.27
C ASP A 308 -21.23 10.00 27.40
N LYS A 309 -21.46 10.70 28.50
CA LYS A 309 -22.65 11.57 28.69
C LYS A 309 -22.76 12.72 27.68
N TYR A 310 -21.66 13.07 27.00
CA TYR A 310 -21.64 14.10 25.97
C TYR A 310 -21.62 13.50 24.55
N LEU A 311 -21.59 12.18 24.41
CA LEU A 311 -21.60 11.52 23.11
C LEU A 311 -22.99 11.69 22.48
N LYS A 312 -23.03 12.40 21.34
CA LYS A 312 -24.26 12.61 20.57
C LYS A 312 -24.49 11.48 19.58
N GLN A 313 -23.44 11.07 18.86
CA GLN A 313 -23.54 10.09 17.78
C GLN A 313 -22.19 9.45 17.48
N LYS A 314 -22.20 8.19 17.05
CA LYS A 314 -21.02 7.51 16.47
C LYS A 314 -21.15 7.45 14.96
N TYR A 315 -20.05 7.67 14.27
CA TYR A 315 -19.94 7.60 12.82
C TYR A 315 -18.95 6.51 12.42
N VAL A 316 -19.21 5.89 11.28
CA VAL A 316 -18.35 4.84 10.71
C VAL A 316 -17.09 5.42 10.08
N ALA A 317 -16.15 4.56 9.70
CA ALA A 317 -15.03 4.97 8.85
C ALA A 317 -15.56 5.42 7.48
N GLY A 318 -14.93 6.43 6.89
CA GLY A 318 -15.33 7.01 5.62
C GLY A 318 -16.15 8.29 5.74
N THR A 319 -16.76 8.58 6.90
CA THR A 319 -17.53 9.81 7.11
C THR A 319 -16.63 11.04 7.10
N GLU A 320 -17.07 12.10 6.42
CA GLU A 320 -16.38 13.39 6.30
C GLU A 320 -17.05 14.45 7.16
N PHE A 321 -16.26 15.40 7.67
CA PHE A 321 -16.69 16.44 8.58
C PHE A 321 -16.02 17.77 8.24
N ASP A 322 -16.84 18.81 8.15
CA ASP A 322 -16.38 20.19 8.07
C ASP A 322 -15.91 20.69 9.44
N VAL A 323 -14.65 21.06 9.49
CA VAL A 323 -13.96 21.54 10.68
C VAL A 323 -13.98 23.06 10.69
N ALA A 324 -14.68 23.61 11.67
CA ALA A 324 -14.67 25.04 11.94
C ALA A 324 -13.35 25.46 12.60
N LYS A 325 -12.87 24.70 13.59
CA LYS A 325 -11.68 25.08 14.36
C LYS A 325 -10.98 23.89 15.02
N VAL A 326 -9.65 23.98 15.14
CA VAL A 326 -8.87 23.09 16.01
C VAL A 326 -8.85 23.66 17.43
N VAL A 327 -9.23 22.86 18.42
CA VAL A 327 -9.33 23.27 19.83
C VAL A 327 -8.36 22.46 20.67
N ALA A 328 -7.38 23.12 21.29
CA ALA A 328 -6.46 22.47 22.22
C ALA A 328 -7.16 22.14 23.55
N VAL A 329 -6.88 20.94 24.09
CA VAL A 329 -7.38 20.45 25.38
C VAL A 329 -6.24 19.69 26.05
N GLY A 330 -5.47 20.38 26.90
CA GLY A 330 -4.23 19.83 27.44
C GLY A 330 -3.25 19.44 26.32
N GLU A 331 -2.74 18.22 26.36
CA GLU A 331 -1.78 17.67 25.38
C GLU A 331 -2.39 17.22 24.05
N VAL A 332 -3.72 17.24 23.94
CA VAL A 332 -4.47 16.73 22.80
C VAL A 332 -5.28 17.85 22.15
N SER A 333 -5.84 17.57 20.97
CA SER A 333 -6.78 18.48 20.33
C SER A 333 -8.11 17.81 19.99
N ARG A 334 -9.11 18.67 19.80
CA ARG A 334 -10.45 18.40 19.31
C ARG A 334 -10.69 19.22 18.06
N LEU A 335 -11.60 18.78 17.21
CA LEU A 335 -12.04 19.52 16.03
C LEU A 335 -13.47 19.97 16.31
N LEU A 336 -13.66 21.28 16.43
CA LEU A 336 -14.97 21.91 16.46
C LEU A 336 -15.55 21.86 15.05
N LEU A 337 -16.78 21.37 14.95
CA LEU A 337 -17.55 21.30 13.71
C LEU A 337 -18.46 22.51 13.57
N ALA A 338 -19.00 22.73 12.37
CA ALA A 338 -19.91 23.85 12.09
C ALA A 338 -21.18 23.83 12.96
N ASP A 339 -21.65 22.64 13.37
CA ASP A 339 -22.83 22.46 14.23
C ASP A 339 -22.54 22.65 15.74
N GLY A 340 -21.36 23.16 16.10
CA GLY A 340 -20.95 23.40 17.48
C GLY A 340 -20.49 22.15 18.25
N THR A 341 -20.51 20.97 17.62
CA THR A 341 -20.06 19.72 18.24
C THR A 341 -18.57 19.45 17.96
N TYR A 342 -18.04 18.40 18.59
CA TYR A 342 -16.62 18.09 18.60
C TYR A 342 -16.35 16.66 18.16
N ILE A 343 -15.30 16.46 17.37
CA ILE A 343 -14.69 15.14 17.08
C ILE A 343 -13.20 15.15 17.46
N SER A 344 -12.59 13.96 17.57
CA SER A 344 -11.19 13.85 18.02
C SER A 344 -10.25 14.53 17.03
N GLY A 345 -9.28 15.30 17.53
CA GLY A 345 -8.17 15.83 16.73
C GLY A 345 -7.05 14.83 16.47
N ASN A 346 -7.23 13.56 16.84
CA ASN A 346 -6.25 12.50 16.60
C ASN A 346 -6.23 12.14 15.10
N LYS A 347 -5.10 12.37 14.43
CA LYS A 347 -4.90 12.14 12.98
C LYS A 347 -4.99 10.68 12.57
N LEU A 348 -4.89 9.72 13.50
CA LEU A 348 -5.12 8.30 13.25
C LEU A 348 -6.59 7.90 13.35
N ILE A 349 -7.46 8.80 13.81
CA ILE A 349 -8.92 8.63 13.87
C ILE A 349 -9.59 9.49 12.79
N ASN A 350 -9.24 10.77 12.71
CA ASN A 350 -9.78 11.73 11.75
C ASN A 350 -8.63 12.34 10.95
N LYS A 351 -8.54 12.02 9.66
CA LYS A 351 -7.44 12.42 8.78
C LYS A 351 -7.88 13.58 7.89
N PHE A 352 -7.01 14.57 7.69
CA PHE A 352 -7.27 15.72 6.83
C PHE A 352 -7.33 15.25 5.38
N ILE A 353 -8.32 15.74 4.65
CA ILE A 353 -8.45 15.61 3.21
C ILE A 353 -8.34 17.02 2.63
N ALA A 354 -7.46 17.17 1.64
CA ALA A 354 -7.07 18.46 1.08
C ALA A 354 -8.17 19.03 0.18
#